data_AF-A0A554PS47-F1
#
_entry.id   AF-A0A554PS47-F1
#
_cell.length_a   1.000
_cell.length_b   1.000
_cell.length_c   1.000
_cell.angle_alpha   90.00
_cell.angle_beta   90.00
_cell.angle_gamma   90.00
#
_symmetry.space_group_name_H-M   'P 1'
#
loop_
_entity.id
_entity.type
_entity.pdbx_description
1 polymer ?
#
loop_
_entity_poly.entity_id
_entity_poly.type
_entity_poly.pdbx_seq_one_letter_code
_entity_poly.pdbx_strand_id
1 'polypeptide(L)'
;MRLASYNVENLFNRAKAMNLEGWAEGRPVLERFARLNQLLGEPIYTDQDKAQMVKLLTELGLSKSDQGPFVILRQNRGSLVKRPKAGGLEIVANGRTEWVGSLELIDAPVDLEAMRNTARVMIDLQADVLAVVEAESRPALRDFNTEIIGALGGPLFRHVMLIDGNDTRGIDVGLMTAEGYPIGQLRSHVDDTAANGELIFSRDCAQFQIPLPSGKQLIVLVNHLKSKGFGSLAASAKKRLAQAERIKLIYQALVAQGEIYIAVVGDFNDTPDSAPLEPLLKGTDLKDAFVHPAFDDGGYPGTFDTCKAANKIDYLLLSPALFATVTAGGVWRKGMWPGSKPKRWEVYPQLDKKENAGSDHAAVWVDLDL
;
A
#
# COMPACT_ATOMS: atom_id res chain seq x y z
N MET A 1 -11.01 -21.08 -8.06
CA MET A 1 -10.01 -20.30 -7.30
C MET A 1 -10.53 -18.89 -7.11
N ARG A 2 -10.53 -18.34 -5.89
CA ARG A 2 -10.82 -16.92 -5.64
C ARG A 2 -9.55 -16.08 -5.54
N LEU A 3 -9.39 -15.13 -6.45
CA LEU A 3 -8.37 -14.08 -6.40
C LEU A 3 -8.97 -12.80 -5.84
N ALA A 4 -8.35 -12.21 -4.82
CA ALA A 4 -8.78 -10.96 -4.22
C ALA A 4 -7.61 -9.98 -4.02
N SER A 5 -7.95 -8.70 -3.93
CA SER A 5 -7.05 -7.63 -3.50
C SER A 5 -7.70 -6.82 -2.39
N TYR A 6 -6.95 -6.57 -1.31
CA TYR A 6 -7.45 -5.81 -0.16
C TYR A 6 -6.35 -4.92 0.44
N ASN A 7 -6.65 -3.64 0.62
CA ASN A 7 -5.82 -2.74 1.41
C ASN A 7 -6.14 -2.96 2.90
N VAL A 8 -5.11 -3.32 3.68
CA VAL A 8 -5.26 -3.69 5.10
C VAL A 8 -4.86 -2.56 6.05
N GLU A 9 -4.45 -1.40 5.53
CA GLU A 9 -4.21 -0.17 6.28
C GLU A 9 -3.26 -0.27 7.50
N ASN A 10 -2.26 -1.15 7.41
CA ASN A 10 -1.42 -1.62 8.53
C ASN A 10 -2.24 -2.39 9.59
N LEU A 11 -1.78 -3.58 9.92
CA LEU A 11 -2.54 -4.57 10.70
C LEU A 11 -2.45 -4.39 12.21
N PHE A 12 -1.29 -4.04 12.73
CA PHE A 12 -1.04 -3.93 14.17
C PHE A 12 -0.67 -2.52 14.58
N ASN A 13 0.21 -1.90 13.81
CA ASN A 13 0.84 -0.65 14.15
C ASN A 13 0.84 0.24 12.93
N ARG A 14 0.32 1.45 13.11
CA ARG A 14 0.32 2.46 12.08
C ARG A 14 1.08 3.67 12.58
N ALA A 15 1.78 4.35 11.68
CA ALA A 15 2.40 5.63 12.02
C ALA A 15 1.36 6.53 12.69
N LYS A 16 1.63 7.00 13.91
CA LYS A 16 0.68 7.78 14.72
C LYS A 16 0.15 9.01 13.99
N ALA A 17 0.94 9.58 13.09
CA ALA A 17 0.53 10.68 12.22
C ALA A 17 -0.62 10.29 11.26
N MET A 18 -0.77 9.02 10.89
CA MET A 18 -1.86 8.51 10.06
C MET A 18 -3.13 8.17 10.85
N ASN A 19 -3.05 8.07 12.19
CA ASN A 19 -4.19 7.73 13.07
C ASN A 19 -4.96 8.95 13.60
N LEU A 20 -4.65 10.17 13.14
CA LEU A 20 -5.36 11.37 13.57
C LEU A 20 -6.77 11.42 12.93
N GLU A 21 -7.76 11.95 13.68
CA GLU A 21 -9.19 11.98 13.28
C GLU A 21 -9.41 12.61 11.89
N GLY A 22 -8.52 13.53 11.48
CA GLY A 22 -8.51 14.12 10.16
C GLY A 22 -7.18 13.90 9.43
N TRP A 23 -7.26 13.42 8.18
CA TRP A 23 -6.13 13.37 7.23
C TRP A 23 -5.35 14.69 7.14
N ALA A 24 -6.08 15.82 7.25
CA ALA A 24 -5.50 17.16 7.21
C ALA A 24 -4.51 17.46 8.34
N GLU A 25 -4.61 16.76 9.48
CA GLU A 25 -3.74 16.95 10.64
C GLU A 25 -2.46 16.09 10.55
N GLY A 26 -2.60 14.86 10.04
CA GLY A 26 -1.49 13.94 9.81
C GLY A 26 -0.60 14.32 8.64
N ARG A 27 -1.22 14.87 7.60
CA ARG A 27 -0.56 15.16 6.33
C ARG A 27 0.68 16.07 6.47
N PRO A 28 0.62 17.21 7.17
CA PRO A 28 1.78 18.07 7.37
C PRO A 28 2.95 17.35 8.05
N VAL A 29 2.69 16.45 9.01
CA VAL A 29 3.74 15.69 9.70
C VAL A 29 4.46 14.75 8.73
N LEU A 30 3.70 14.00 7.92
CA LEU A 30 4.25 13.04 6.96
C LEU A 30 4.99 13.72 5.80
N GLU A 31 4.50 14.87 5.31
CA GLU A 31 5.21 15.67 4.30
C GLU A 31 6.54 16.22 4.83
N ARG A 32 6.56 16.70 6.07
CA ARG A 32 7.79 17.16 6.73
C ARG A 32 8.76 16.01 6.97
N PHE A 33 8.27 14.86 7.44
CA PHE A 33 9.07 13.65 7.64
C PHE A 33 9.74 13.21 6.34
N ALA A 34 8.97 13.08 5.25
CA ALA A 34 9.49 12.68 3.95
C ALA A 34 10.53 13.66 3.41
N ARG A 35 10.27 14.97 3.51
CA ARG A 35 11.22 16.00 3.08
C ARG A 35 12.49 16.00 3.92
N LEU A 36 12.38 15.82 5.24
CA LEU A 36 13.53 15.74 6.11
C LEU A 36 14.37 14.50 5.79
N ASN A 37 13.75 13.33 5.62
CA ASN A 37 14.46 12.11 5.22
C ASN A 37 15.22 12.26 3.89
N GLN A 38 14.61 12.93 2.90
CA GLN A 38 15.32 13.26 1.66
C GLN A 38 16.59 14.08 1.92
N LEU A 39 16.48 15.16 2.70
CA LEU A 39 17.62 16.01 3.05
C LEU A 39 18.70 15.25 3.84
N LEU A 40 18.29 14.37 4.76
CA LEU A 40 19.23 13.56 5.56
C LEU A 40 20.02 12.57 4.69
N GLY A 41 19.47 12.17 3.55
CA GLY A 41 20.14 11.30 2.58
C GLY A 41 21.25 11.98 1.76
N GLU A 42 21.31 13.31 1.76
CA GLU A 42 22.29 14.04 0.94
C GLU A 42 23.74 13.79 1.41
N PRO A 43 24.70 13.63 0.49
CA PRO A 43 26.09 13.39 0.85
C PRO A 43 26.73 14.60 1.54
N ILE A 44 26.28 15.81 1.19
CA ILE A 44 26.75 17.08 1.74
C ILE A 44 25.53 17.94 2.07
N TYR A 45 25.51 18.56 3.24
CA TYR A 45 24.46 19.48 3.69
C TYR A 45 24.92 20.92 3.49
N THR A 46 24.31 21.63 2.55
CA THR A 46 24.55 23.07 2.35
C THR A 46 23.97 23.89 3.50
N ASP A 47 24.35 25.17 3.62
CA ASP A 47 23.76 26.05 4.63
C ASP A 47 22.24 26.20 4.46
N GLN A 48 21.75 26.16 3.21
CA GLN A 48 20.32 26.16 2.91
C GLN A 48 19.65 24.87 3.39
N ASP A 49 20.28 23.70 3.15
CA ASP A 49 19.76 22.41 3.62
C ASP A 49 19.71 22.38 5.15
N LYS A 50 20.78 22.83 5.82
CA LYS A 50 20.85 22.91 7.28
C LYS A 50 19.75 23.81 7.84
N ALA A 51 19.54 24.99 7.26
CA ALA A 51 18.45 25.87 7.68
C ALA A 51 17.07 25.22 7.48
N GLN A 52 16.86 24.51 6.37
CA GLN A 52 15.63 23.78 6.11
C GLN A 52 15.45 22.61 7.10
N MET A 53 16.50 21.86 7.40
CA MET A 53 16.47 20.78 8.40
C MET A 53 16.10 21.31 9.78
N VAL A 54 16.69 22.42 10.24
CA VAL A 54 16.35 23.04 11.53
C VAL A 54 14.87 23.40 11.60
N LYS A 55 14.33 23.99 10.53
CA LYS A 55 12.91 24.32 10.44
C LYS A 55 12.05 23.06 10.53
N LEU A 56 12.34 22.03 9.74
CA LEU A 56 11.58 20.78 9.72
C LEU A 56 11.63 20.04 11.06
N LEU A 57 12.81 19.92 11.66
CA LEU A 57 12.99 19.32 12.99
C LEU A 57 12.19 20.08 14.06
N THR A 58 12.15 21.42 13.97
CA THR A 58 11.38 22.25 14.89
C THR A 58 9.88 22.04 14.72
N GLU A 59 9.38 22.05 13.49
CA GLU A 59 7.96 21.80 13.18
C GLU A 59 7.52 20.37 13.53
N LEU A 60 8.46 19.42 13.54
CA LEU A 60 8.25 18.03 13.99
C LEU A 60 8.37 17.86 15.51
N GLY A 61 8.63 18.93 16.26
CA GLY A 61 8.70 18.90 17.73
C GLY A 61 10.03 18.42 18.30
N LEU A 62 11.10 18.37 17.49
CA LEU A 62 12.41 17.84 17.87
C LEU A 62 13.38 18.92 18.41
N SER A 63 12.93 20.15 18.62
CA SER A 63 13.80 21.25 19.08
C SER A 63 14.43 21.01 20.45
N LYS A 64 13.72 20.33 21.36
CA LYS A 64 14.15 20.10 22.76
C LYS A 64 14.62 18.68 23.06
N SER A 65 14.24 17.72 22.20
CA SER A 65 14.36 16.28 22.43
C SER A 65 14.52 15.57 21.09
N ASP A 66 15.19 14.42 21.08
CA ASP A 66 15.28 13.53 19.92
C ASP A 66 13.98 12.75 19.69
N GLN A 67 13.02 12.85 20.60
CA GLN A 67 11.67 12.32 20.46
C GLN A 67 10.65 13.46 20.44
N GLY A 68 9.90 13.54 19.34
CA GLY A 68 8.77 14.44 19.14
C GLY A 68 7.43 13.72 19.35
N PRO A 69 6.29 14.38 19.06
CA PRO A 69 4.96 13.79 19.22
C PRO A 69 4.66 12.65 18.22
N PHE A 70 5.32 12.65 17.06
CA PHE A 70 5.06 11.73 15.94
C PHE A 70 6.31 11.13 15.30
N VAL A 71 7.51 11.59 15.66
CA VAL A 71 8.77 11.14 15.06
C VAL A 71 9.86 10.99 16.12
N ILE A 72 10.83 10.12 15.86
CA ILE A 72 12.04 9.93 16.65
C ILE A 72 13.26 10.13 15.73
N LEU A 73 14.19 10.98 16.16
CA LEU A 73 15.52 11.10 15.58
C LEU A 73 16.47 10.19 16.35
N ARG A 74 16.91 9.08 15.74
CA ARG A 74 17.95 8.22 16.31
C ARG A 74 19.32 8.77 15.92
N GLN A 75 20.19 9.02 16.91
CA GLN A 75 21.59 9.39 16.67
C GLN A 75 22.50 8.33 17.29
N ASN A 76 22.74 7.25 16.53
CA ASN A 76 23.45 6.05 17.03
C ASN A 76 24.95 6.27 17.16
N ARG A 77 25.58 7.03 16.26
CA ARG A 77 26.99 7.46 16.33
C ARG A 77 27.16 8.85 15.72
N GLY A 78 28.01 9.69 16.30
CA GLY A 78 28.10 11.10 15.90
C GLY A 78 26.84 11.89 16.28
N SER A 79 26.76 13.14 15.84
CA SER A 79 25.61 14.01 16.09
C SER A 79 25.19 14.69 14.80
N LEU A 80 23.92 14.56 14.44
CA LEU A 80 23.28 15.41 13.45
C LEU A 80 23.03 16.80 14.06
N VAL A 81 22.48 16.83 15.27
CA VAL A 81 22.01 18.06 15.91
C VAL A 81 22.70 18.37 17.22
N LYS A 82 22.82 19.65 17.53
CA LYS A 82 23.15 20.15 18.87
C LYS A 82 22.05 21.10 19.36
N ARG A 83 21.82 21.08 20.67
CA ARG A 83 20.84 21.95 21.37
C ARG A 83 21.60 22.83 22.37
N PRO A 84 22.04 24.04 21.98
CA PRO A 84 22.77 24.93 22.87
C PRO A 84 21.94 25.34 24.09
N LYS A 85 22.61 25.62 25.21
CA LYS A 85 21.94 26.14 26.43
C LYS A 85 21.26 27.49 26.20
N ALA A 86 21.76 28.28 25.25
CA ALA A 86 21.17 29.55 24.84
C ALA A 86 19.83 29.38 24.09
N GLY A 87 19.44 28.14 23.76
CA GLY A 87 18.25 27.81 22.98
C GLY A 87 18.57 27.59 21.50
N GLY A 88 17.59 27.03 20.79
CA GLY A 88 17.71 26.71 19.37
C GLY A 88 18.18 25.28 19.08
N LEU A 89 18.18 24.97 17.78
CA LEU A 89 18.61 23.68 17.23
C LEU A 89 19.59 23.97 16.10
N GLU A 90 20.75 23.34 16.12
CA GLU A 90 21.81 23.52 15.12
C GLU A 90 22.13 22.19 14.47
N ILE A 91 22.26 22.15 13.13
CA ILE A 91 22.83 21.00 12.43
C ILE A 91 24.36 21.09 12.50
N VAL A 92 24.99 20.10 13.12
CA VAL A 92 26.46 20.06 13.31
C VAL A 92 27.16 19.13 12.32
N ALA A 93 26.43 18.22 11.67
CA ALA A 93 26.96 17.40 10.59
C ALA A 93 26.99 18.19 9.27
N ASN A 94 28.01 17.96 8.44
CA ASN A 94 28.14 18.50 7.09
C ASN A 94 27.66 17.56 5.99
N GLY A 95 27.19 16.35 6.36
CA GLY A 95 26.72 15.37 5.40
C GLY A 95 26.38 14.04 6.04
N ARG A 96 25.83 13.12 5.24
CA ARG A 96 25.39 11.79 5.70
C ARG A 96 26.50 10.93 6.32
N THR A 97 27.76 11.15 5.95
CA THR A 97 28.90 10.34 6.45
C THR A 97 29.40 10.75 7.83
N GLU A 98 29.02 11.93 8.34
CA GLU A 98 29.50 12.45 9.63
C GLU A 98 28.66 11.98 10.83
N TRP A 99 27.54 11.30 10.58
CA TRP A 99 26.68 10.76 11.65
C TRP A 99 25.95 9.49 11.19
N VAL A 100 25.65 8.61 12.15
CA VAL A 100 24.91 7.38 11.94
C VAL A 100 23.61 7.46 12.72
N GLY A 101 22.50 7.29 12.02
CA GLY A 101 21.17 7.42 12.61
C GLY A 101 20.06 7.46 11.57
N SER A 102 18.84 7.59 12.05
CA SER A 102 17.59 7.50 11.28
C SER A 102 16.57 8.52 11.81
N LEU A 103 15.63 8.89 10.96
CA LEU A 103 14.38 9.53 11.37
C LEU A 103 13.27 8.49 11.20
N GLU A 104 12.59 8.19 12.28
CA GLU A 104 11.55 7.16 12.37
C GLU A 104 10.21 7.82 12.71
N LEU A 105 9.11 7.27 12.18
CA LEU A 105 7.77 7.62 12.65
C LEU A 105 7.51 6.89 13.97
N ILE A 106 6.79 7.53 14.88
CA ILE A 106 6.28 6.87 16.08
C ILE A 106 5.02 6.12 15.68
N ASP A 107 4.99 4.83 15.94
CA ASP A 107 3.81 4.00 15.69
C ASP A 107 2.80 4.10 16.85
N ALA A 108 1.54 3.87 16.51
CA ALA A 108 0.45 3.69 17.46
C ALA A 108 -0.32 2.40 17.11
N PRO A 109 -0.80 1.66 18.12
CA PRO A 109 -1.63 0.49 17.89
C PRO A 109 -2.89 0.84 17.09
N VAL A 110 -3.28 -0.05 16.18
CA VAL A 110 -4.58 -0.02 15.52
C VAL A 110 -5.69 -0.34 16.53
N ASP A 111 -6.87 0.26 16.35
CA ASP A 111 -8.05 -0.07 17.17
C ASP A 111 -8.34 -1.58 17.08
N LEU A 112 -8.53 -2.22 18.24
CA LEU A 112 -8.70 -3.68 18.29
C LEU A 112 -9.91 -4.14 17.46
N GLU A 113 -10.97 -3.35 17.39
CA GLU A 113 -12.15 -3.73 16.62
C GLU A 113 -11.97 -3.48 15.13
N ALA A 114 -11.25 -2.42 14.72
CA ALA A 114 -10.80 -2.24 13.35
C ALA A 114 -9.97 -3.44 12.88
N MET A 115 -8.95 -3.82 13.65
CA MET A 115 -8.10 -4.99 13.41
C MET A 115 -8.92 -6.28 13.24
N ARG A 116 -9.90 -6.51 14.11
CA ARG A 116 -10.82 -7.65 14.00
C ARG A 116 -11.73 -7.54 12.78
N ASN A 117 -12.19 -6.35 12.40
CA ASN A 117 -13.00 -6.16 11.20
C ASN A 117 -12.20 -6.38 9.91
N THR A 118 -10.91 -6.01 9.87
CA THR A 118 -9.99 -6.40 8.78
C THR A 118 -9.92 -7.92 8.68
N ALA A 119 -9.76 -8.62 9.80
CA ALA A 119 -9.75 -10.08 9.83
C ALA A 119 -11.09 -10.68 9.38
N ARG A 120 -12.24 -10.13 9.81
CA ARG A 120 -13.57 -10.57 9.35
C ARG A 120 -13.72 -10.43 7.84
N VAL A 121 -13.23 -9.32 7.23
CA VAL A 121 -13.19 -9.19 5.76
C VAL A 121 -12.38 -10.33 5.15
N MET A 122 -11.17 -10.60 5.64
CA MET A 122 -10.31 -11.66 5.09
C MET A 122 -10.95 -13.06 5.23
N ILE A 123 -11.66 -13.31 6.33
CA ILE A 123 -12.39 -14.57 6.59
C ILE A 123 -13.56 -14.73 5.62
N ASP A 124 -14.41 -13.71 5.53
CA ASP A 124 -15.64 -13.77 4.73
C ASP A 124 -15.36 -13.70 3.22
N LEU A 125 -14.25 -13.08 2.82
CA LEU A 125 -13.80 -13.10 1.43
C LEU A 125 -13.54 -14.52 0.95
N GLN A 126 -13.08 -15.42 1.82
CA GLN A 126 -12.69 -16.80 1.46
C GLN A 126 -11.74 -16.83 0.26
N ALA A 127 -10.77 -15.92 0.24
CA ALA A 127 -9.81 -15.83 -0.85
C ALA A 127 -8.85 -17.02 -0.83
N ASP A 128 -8.63 -17.63 -1.99
CA ASP A 128 -7.59 -18.63 -2.18
C ASP A 128 -6.22 -17.96 -2.36
N VAL A 129 -6.25 -16.81 -3.04
CA VAL A 129 -5.10 -15.94 -3.32
C VAL A 129 -5.51 -14.51 -2.97
N LEU A 130 -4.90 -13.95 -1.92
CA LEU A 130 -5.16 -12.60 -1.45
C LEU A 130 -3.92 -11.73 -1.63
N ALA A 131 -4.00 -10.79 -2.57
CA ALA A 131 -3.06 -9.68 -2.66
C ALA A 131 -3.38 -8.66 -1.57
N VAL A 132 -2.39 -8.32 -0.76
CA VAL A 132 -2.55 -7.33 0.31
C VAL A 132 -1.75 -6.06 -0.02
N VAL A 133 -2.34 -4.92 0.33
CA VAL A 133 -1.76 -3.59 0.15
C VAL A 133 -1.71 -2.90 1.53
N GLU A 134 -0.66 -2.11 1.78
CA GLU A 134 -0.39 -1.48 3.08
C GLU A 134 -0.16 -2.46 4.24
N ALA A 135 0.58 -3.54 3.99
CA ALA A 135 1.02 -4.44 5.05
C ALA A 135 2.40 -4.00 5.60
N GLU A 136 2.59 -4.04 6.92
CA GLU A 136 3.83 -3.56 7.57
C GLU A 136 5.06 -4.38 7.20
N SER A 137 4.90 -5.70 7.23
CA SER A 137 6.00 -6.64 7.04
C SER A 137 5.47 -8.06 6.91
N ARG A 138 6.30 -8.97 6.39
CA ARG A 138 5.95 -10.40 6.33
C ARG A 138 5.65 -11.00 7.71
N PRO A 139 6.44 -10.76 8.78
CA PRO A 139 6.12 -11.26 10.11
C PRO A 139 4.79 -10.74 10.65
N ALA A 140 4.52 -9.44 10.52
CA ALA A 140 3.23 -8.87 10.95
C ALA A 140 2.05 -9.53 10.21
N LEU A 141 2.15 -9.69 8.89
CA LEU A 141 1.10 -10.34 8.09
C LEU A 141 0.88 -11.81 8.51
N ARG A 142 1.97 -12.53 8.83
CA ARG A 142 1.91 -13.90 9.34
C ARG A 142 1.26 -13.95 10.72
N ASP A 143 1.67 -13.07 11.62
CA ASP A 143 1.18 -13.05 13.00
C ASP A 143 -0.29 -12.66 13.04
N PHE A 144 -0.72 -11.71 12.20
CA PHE A 144 -2.13 -11.39 12.03
C PHE A 144 -2.95 -12.59 11.55
N ASN A 145 -2.43 -13.35 10.58
CA ASN A 145 -3.06 -14.58 10.10
C ASN A 145 -3.20 -15.61 11.24
N THR A 146 -2.13 -15.91 11.97
CA THR A 146 -2.18 -16.95 12.99
C THR A 146 -2.93 -16.54 14.25
N GLU A 147 -2.78 -15.29 14.68
CA GLU A 147 -3.26 -14.82 15.98
C GLU A 147 -4.64 -14.17 15.88
N ILE A 148 -4.89 -13.32 14.88
CA ILE A 148 -6.16 -12.58 14.77
C ILE A 148 -7.19 -13.36 13.96
N ILE A 149 -6.86 -13.79 12.74
CA ILE A 149 -7.76 -14.63 11.93
C ILE A 149 -8.03 -15.95 12.66
N GLY A 150 -6.97 -16.58 13.19
CA GLY A 150 -7.07 -17.80 13.99
C GLY A 150 -7.95 -17.64 15.25
N ALA A 151 -7.79 -16.56 16.02
CA ALA A 151 -8.63 -16.31 17.19
C ALA A 151 -10.11 -16.05 16.86
N LEU A 152 -10.41 -15.57 15.65
CA LEU A 152 -11.78 -15.41 15.15
C LEU A 152 -12.33 -16.70 14.51
N GLY A 153 -11.58 -17.80 14.52
CA GLY A 153 -12.00 -19.08 13.94
C GLY A 153 -11.97 -19.11 12.41
N GLY A 154 -11.25 -18.18 11.79
CA GLY A 154 -11.10 -18.08 10.34
C GLY A 154 -10.16 -19.12 9.74
N PRO A 155 -10.31 -19.45 8.44
CA PRO A 155 -9.34 -20.27 7.73
C PRO A 155 -8.01 -19.52 7.61
N LEU A 156 -6.91 -20.20 7.92
CA LEU A 156 -5.57 -19.63 7.84
C LEU A 156 -5.04 -19.72 6.41
N PHE A 157 -4.39 -18.65 5.95
CA PHE A 157 -3.54 -18.73 4.77
C PHE A 157 -2.29 -19.55 5.10
N ARG A 158 -1.97 -20.54 4.26
CA ARG A 158 -0.82 -21.42 4.47
C ARG A 158 0.49 -20.71 4.15
N HIS A 159 0.49 -19.92 3.09
CA HIS A 159 1.68 -19.21 2.62
C HIS A 159 1.46 -17.70 2.76
N VAL A 160 2.46 -17.03 3.34
CA VAL A 160 2.46 -15.58 3.56
C VAL A 160 3.81 -15.04 3.13
N MET A 161 3.80 -14.18 2.12
CA MET A 161 5.00 -13.53 1.60
C MET A 161 4.75 -12.06 1.30
N LEU A 162 5.73 -11.24 1.64
CA LEU A 162 5.76 -9.81 1.39
C LEU A 162 7.20 -9.45 1.00
N ILE A 163 7.34 -8.52 0.05
CA ILE A 163 8.63 -7.99 -0.36
C ILE A 163 8.67 -6.52 0.11
N ASP A 164 9.67 -6.19 0.94
CA ASP A 164 9.83 -4.84 1.47
C ASP A 164 10.10 -3.86 0.33
N GLY A 165 9.41 -2.72 0.34
CA GLY A 165 9.54 -1.66 -0.63
C GLY A 165 10.59 -0.61 -0.24
N ASN A 166 10.62 0.47 -1.02
CA ASN A 166 11.45 1.65 -0.73
C ASN A 166 10.77 2.65 0.23
N ASP A 167 9.52 2.41 0.62
CA ASP A 167 8.73 3.30 1.47
C ASP A 167 8.91 2.96 2.95
N THR A 168 9.52 3.88 3.70
CA THR A 168 9.90 3.66 5.11
C THR A 168 8.72 3.61 6.08
N ARG A 169 7.49 3.79 5.59
CA ARG A 169 6.28 3.76 6.42
C ARG A 169 5.74 2.34 6.65
N GLY A 170 6.34 1.31 6.04
CA GLY A 170 5.85 -0.07 6.15
C GLY A 170 4.46 -0.21 5.53
N ILE A 171 4.27 0.29 4.31
CA ILE A 171 2.98 0.21 3.61
C ILE A 171 3.12 -0.64 2.34
N ASP A 172 3.79 -1.78 2.51
CA ASP A 172 4.24 -2.64 1.42
C ASP A 172 3.11 -3.51 0.87
N VAL A 173 3.47 -4.28 -0.15
CA VAL A 173 2.56 -5.18 -0.87
C VAL A 173 2.97 -6.63 -0.68
N GLY A 174 2.00 -7.51 -0.56
CA GLY A 174 2.25 -8.93 -0.30
C GLY A 174 1.19 -9.83 -0.90
N LEU A 175 1.41 -11.13 -0.71
CA LEU A 175 0.51 -12.19 -1.13
C LEU A 175 0.33 -13.22 0.00
N MET A 176 -0.92 -13.56 0.25
CA MET A 176 -1.31 -14.66 1.14
C MET A 176 -2.06 -15.70 0.33
N THR A 177 -1.74 -16.98 0.48
CA THR A 177 -2.40 -18.05 -0.27
C THR A 177 -2.78 -19.24 0.59
N ALA A 178 -3.90 -19.87 0.26
CA ALA A 178 -4.37 -21.08 0.91
C ALA A 178 -3.46 -22.29 0.58
N GLU A 179 -3.63 -23.40 1.30
CA GLU A 179 -2.77 -24.59 1.23
C GLU A 179 -2.61 -25.17 -0.19
N GLY A 180 -3.64 -25.12 -1.02
CA GLY A 180 -3.61 -25.62 -2.39
C GLY A 180 -2.86 -24.75 -3.40
N TYR A 181 -2.35 -23.59 -2.99
CA TYR A 181 -1.83 -22.56 -3.88
C TYR A 181 -0.43 -22.08 -3.42
N PRO A 182 0.61 -22.91 -3.51
CA PRO A 182 1.94 -22.52 -3.04
C PRO A 182 2.47 -21.30 -3.80
N ILE A 183 3.19 -20.42 -3.08
CA ILE A 183 3.91 -19.31 -3.70
C ILE A 183 5.20 -19.87 -4.31
N GLY A 184 5.29 -19.80 -5.64
CA GLY A 184 6.42 -20.22 -6.46
C GLY A 184 7.52 -19.16 -6.56
N GLN A 185 8.04 -18.91 -7.76
CA GLN A 185 9.09 -17.91 -7.93
C GLN A 185 8.56 -16.50 -7.61
N LEU A 186 9.48 -15.71 -7.07
CA LEU A 186 9.24 -14.31 -6.73
C LEU A 186 10.20 -13.44 -7.51
N ARG A 187 9.72 -12.28 -7.95
CA ARG A 187 10.56 -11.26 -8.54
C ARG A 187 10.14 -9.89 -8.00
N SER A 188 11.13 -9.18 -7.47
CA SER A 188 10.98 -7.79 -7.09
C SER A 188 11.34 -6.89 -8.25
N HIS A 189 10.63 -5.77 -8.35
CA HIS A 189 10.87 -4.67 -9.29
C HIS A 189 11.19 -3.37 -8.55
N VAL A 190 11.45 -3.43 -7.23
CA VAL A 190 11.62 -2.29 -6.33
C VAL A 190 12.77 -1.37 -6.76
N ASP A 191 13.81 -1.94 -7.38
CA ASP A 191 15.01 -1.25 -7.86
C ASP A 191 14.94 -0.79 -9.33
N ASP A 192 13.80 -0.97 -10.01
CA ASP A 192 13.65 -0.48 -11.38
C ASP A 192 13.78 1.05 -11.40
N THR A 193 14.64 1.56 -12.28
CA THR A 193 14.93 3.00 -12.40
C THR A 193 14.47 3.57 -13.74
N ALA A 194 14.08 4.84 -13.73
CA ALA A 194 13.87 5.63 -14.93
C ALA A 194 15.23 6.02 -15.55
N ALA A 195 15.22 6.55 -16.78
CA ALA A 195 16.45 6.91 -17.50
C ALA A 195 17.33 7.95 -16.77
N ASN A 196 16.75 8.72 -15.85
CA ASN A 196 17.46 9.69 -15.00
C ASN A 196 18.02 9.07 -13.70
N GLY A 197 17.92 7.75 -13.51
CA GLY A 197 18.38 7.03 -12.33
C GLY A 197 17.43 7.10 -11.13
N GLU A 198 16.29 7.80 -11.23
CA GLU A 198 15.29 7.80 -10.16
C GLU A 198 14.57 6.45 -10.10
N LEU A 199 14.44 5.88 -8.90
CA LEU A 199 13.62 4.69 -8.67
C LEU A 199 12.20 4.93 -9.17
N ILE A 200 11.59 3.96 -9.86
CA ILE A 200 10.22 4.06 -10.38
C ILE A 200 9.23 3.76 -9.26
N PHE A 201 9.49 2.71 -8.48
CA PHE A 201 8.59 2.19 -7.46
C PHE A 201 8.97 2.68 -6.05
N SER A 202 8.00 3.27 -5.35
CA SER A 202 8.14 3.51 -3.90
C SER A 202 7.73 2.28 -3.10
N ARG A 203 6.63 1.64 -3.50
CA ARG A 203 6.26 0.29 -3.08
C ARG A 203 6.42 -0.60 -4.29
N ASP A 204 6.88 -1.83 -4.08
CA ASP A 204 7.25 -2.75 -5.16
C ASP A 204 6.09 -3.01 -6.14
N CYS A 205 6.43 -3.37 -7.39
CA CYS A 205 5.55 -4.15 -8.26
C CYS A 205 5.92 -5.62 -8.03
N ALA A 206 5.47 -6.16 -6.90
CA ALA A 206 5.88 -7.48 -6.45
C ALA A 206 5.23 -8.56 -7.33
N GLN A 207 6.07 -9.36 -8.00
CA GLN A 207 5.63 -10.46 -8.85
C GLN A 207 5.68 -11.77 -8.07
N PHE A 208 4.54 -12.45 -8.02
CA PHE A 208 4.40 -13.79 -7.45
C PHE A 208 3.92 -14.76 -8.51
N GLN A 209 4.52 -15.94 -8.56
CA GLN A 209 4.04 -17.06 -9.37
C GLN A 209 3.26 -18.04 -8.50
N ILE A 210 2.13 -18.51 -8.99
CA ILE A 210 1.30 -19.53 -8.33
C ILE A 210 1.16 -20.70 -9.30
N PRO A 211 1.83 -21.84 -9.07
CA PRO A 211 1.66 -23.03 -9.90
C PRO A 211 0.21 -23.52 -9.85
N LEU A 212 -0.33 -23.88 -11.02
CA LEU A 212 -1.69 -24.39 -11.15
C LEU A 212 -1.67 -25.90 -11.43
N PRO A 213 -2.73 -26.65 -11.05
CA PRO A 213 -2.84 -28.08 -11.35
C PRO A 213 -2.73 -28.42 -12.84
N SER A 214 -3.09 -27.48 -13.72
CA SER A 214 -2.96 -27.61 -15.17
C SER A 214 -1.52 -27.62 -15.69
N GLY A 215 -0.52 -27.38 -14.81
CA GLY A 215 0.89 -27.23 -15.17
C GLY A 215 1.26 -25.84 -15.68
N LYS A 216 0.28 -24.95 -15.83
CA LYS A 216 0.49 -23.51 -16.04
C LYS A 216 0.72 -22.81 -14.69
N GLN A 217 0.93 -21.50 -14.73
CA GLN A 217 1.02 -20.68 -13.54
C GLN A 217 0.17 -19.42 -13.67
N LEU A 218 -0.34 -18.93 -12.54
CA LEU A 218 -0.90 -17.60 -12.41
C LEU A 218 0.20 -16.66 -11.93
N ILE A 219 0.45 -15.60 -12.70
CA ILE A 219 1.33 -14.50 -12.31
C ILE A 219 0.49 -13.41 -11.66
N VAL A 220 0.83 -13.00 -10.44
CA VAL A 220 0.18 -11.88 -9.76
C VAL A 220 1.20 -10.75 -9.56
N LEU A 221 0.96 -9.61 -10.19
CA LEU A 221 1.70 -8.36 -10.00
C LEU A 221 0.95 -7.47 -9.01
N VAL A 222 1.38 -7.46 -7.75
CA VAL A 222 0.75 -6.65 -6.69
C VAL A 222 1.37 -5.27 -6.66
N ASN A 223 0.54 -4.23 -6.66
CA ASN A 223 0.96 -2.84 -6.79
C ASN A 223 0.27 -1.91 -5.80
N HIS A 224 1.02 -0.92 -5.31
CA HIS A 224 0.48 0.22 -4.58
C HIS A 224 1.08 1.51 -5.17
N LEU A 225 0.35 2.17 -6.08
CA LEU A 225 0.88 3.30 -6.84
C LEU A 225 0.87 4.60 -6.02
N LYS A 226 1.67 5.60 -6.42
CA LYS A 226 1.83 6.85 -5.65
C LYS A 226 0.49 7.53 -5.33
N SER A 227 0.16 7.63 -4.05
CA SER A 227 -1.03 8.34 -3.56
C SER A 227 -1.08 9.82 -3.95
N LYS A 228 -2.30 10.33 -4.17
CA LYS A 228 -2.60 11.76 -4.36
C LYS A 228 -2.55 12.57 -3.06
N GLY A 229 -2.50 11.90 -1.91
CA GLY A 229 -2.62 12.52 -0.59
C GLY A 229 -1.40 13.32 -0.12
N PHE A 230 -0.23 13.13 -0.75
CA PHE A 230 1.04 13.75 -0.32
C PHE A 230 1.87 14.30 -1.46
N GLY A 231 2.39 15.52 -1.28
CA GLY A 231 3.19 16.22 -2.28
C GLY A 231 2.34 16.91 -3.35
N SER A 232 2.97 17.38 -4.43
CA SER A 232 2.23 18.05 -5.51
C SER A 232 1.43 17.04 -6.35
N LEU A 233 0.23 17.44 -6.76
CA LEU A 233 -0.62 16.61 -7.61
C LEU A 233 0.06 16.26 -8.94
N ALA A 234 0.78 17.22 -9.53
CA ALA A 234 1.51 17.03 -10.77
C ALA A 234 2.68 16.04 -10.62
N ALA A 235 3.48 16.13 -9.56
CA ALA A 235 4.57 15.18 -9.33
C ALA A 235 4.03 13.78 -9.03
N SER A 236 2.94 13.68 -8.24
CA SER A 236 2.30 12.40 -7.95
C SER A 236 1.71 11.76 -9.20
N ALA A 237 1.07 12.53 -10.07
CA ALA A 237 0.58 12.06 -11.37
C ALA A 237 1.72 11.59 -12.29
N LYS A 238 2.82 12.36 -12.38
CA LYS A 238 4.02 11.97 -13.15
C LYS A 238 4.61 10.65 -12.62
N LYS A 239 4.67 10.49 -11.29
CA LYS A 239 5.16 9.26 -10.66
C LYS A 239 4.26 8.07 -10.96
N ARG A 240 2.93 8.21 -10.82
CA ARG A 240 1.98 7.15 -11.17
C ARG A 240 2.08 6.76 -12.65
N LEU A 241 2.21 7.73 -13.54
CA LEU A 241 2.40 7.46 -14.97
C LEU A 241 3.67 6.62 -15.22
N ALA A 242 4.80 6.99 -14.61
CA ALA A 242 6.04 6.21 -14.73
C ALA A 242 5.90 4.79 -14.19
N GLN A 243 5.18 4.61 -13.07
CA GLN A 243 4.88 3.28 -12.52
C GLN A 243 3.99 2.47 -13.47
N ALA A 244 2.92 3.06 -14.00
CA ALA A 244 2.00 2.41 -14.93
C ALA A 244 2.69 1.98 -16.23
N GLU A 245 3.54 2.84 -16.82
CA GLU A 245 4.36 2.48 -17.98
C GLU A 245 5.31 1.32 -17.66
N ARG A 246 5.93 1.32 -16.48
CA ARG A 246 6.83 0.22 -16.11
C ARG A 246 6.08 -1.11 -15.92
N ILE A 247 4.92 -1.08 -15.27
CA ILE A 247 4.05 -2.26 -15.10
C ILE A 247 3.62 -2.80 -16.47
N LYS A 248 3.25 -1.92 -17.41
CA LYS A 248 2.93 -2.29 -18.80
C LYS A 248 4.09 -3.05 -19.45
N LEU A 249 5.32 -2.56 -19.33
CA LEU A 249 6.49 -3.23 -19.90
C LEU A 249 6.77 -4.60 -19.24
N ILE A 250 6.58 -4.71 -17.93
CA ILE A 250 6.70 -5.99 -17.20
C ILE A 250 5.64 -6.98 -17.70
N TYR A 251 4.38 -6.55 -17.79
CA TYR A 251 3.28 -7.34 -18.32
C TYR A 251 3.56 -7.83 -19.75
N GLN A 252 3.97 -6.93 -20.65
CA GLN A 252 4.30 -7.29 -22.03
C GLN A 252 5.47 -8.27 -22.12
N ALA A 253 6.48 -8.13 -21.25
CA ALA A 253 7.60 -9.07 -21.19
C ALA A 253 7.16 -10.46 -20.71
N LEU A 254 6.21 -10.56 -19.77
CA LEU A 254 5.63 -11.83 -19.32
C LEU A 254 4.81 -12.49 -20.45
N VAL A 255 3.98 -11.72 -21.15
CA VAL A 255 3.24 -12.21 -22.32
C VAL A 255 4.19 -12.73 -23.40
N ALA A 256 5.29 -12.00 -23.68
CA ALA A 256 6.32 -12.44 -24.62
C ALA A 256 7.07 -13.72 -24.18
N GLN A 257 7.10 -14.01 -22.88
CA GLN A 257 7.64 -15.26 -22.32
C GLN A 257 6.63 -16.42 -22.40
N GLY A 258 5.40 -16.17 -22.87
CA GLY A 258 4.35 -17.17 -23.01
C GLY A 258 3.42 -17.26 -21.80
N GLU A 259 3.53 -16.35 -20.83
CA GLU A 259 2.59 -16.28 -19.71
C GLU A 259 1.25 -15.76 -20.18
N ILE A 260 0.18 -16.53 -19.91
CA ILE A 260 -1.18 -16.19 -20.35
C ILE A 260 -2.11 -15.85 -19.20
N TYR A 261 -1.82 -16.31 -17.98
CA TYR A 261 -2.61 -16.01 -16.79
C TYR A 261 -1.87 -15.00 -15.93
N ILE A 262 -2.18 -13.72 -16.15
CA ILE A 262 -1.51 -12.61 -15.47
C ILE A 262 -2.59 -11.71 -14.87
N ALA A 263 -2.48 -11.43 -13.58
CA ALA A 263 -3.28 -10.45 -12.87
C ALA A 263 -2.39 -9.30 -12.39
N VAL A 264 -2.76 -8.07 -12.71
CA VAL A 264 -2.16 -6.84 -12.16
C VAL A 264 -3.17 -6.25 -11.20
N VAL A 265 -2.82 -6.24 -9.91
CA VAL A 265 -3.78 -6.03 -8.82
C VAL A 265 -3.26 -5.02 -7.80
N GLY A 266 -4.18 -4.43 -7.03
CA GLY A 266 -3.86 -3.56 -5.90
C GLY A 266 -4.51 -2.18 -5.96
N ASP A 267 -3.97 -1.24 -5.19
CA ASP A 267 -4.43 0.15 -5.14
C ASP A 267 -3.59 1.02 -6.10
N PHE A 268 -4.22 1.48 -7.18
CA PHE A 268 -3.57 2.27 -8.21
C PHE A 268 -3.66 3.78 -7.93
N ASN A 269 -4.37 4.19 -6.87
CA ASN A 269 -4.48 5.57 -6.41
C ASN A 269 -4.97 6.57 -7.48
N ASP A 270 -5.62 6.07 -8.54
CA ASP A 270 -6.19 6.89 -9.60
C ASP A 270 -7.38 6.20 -10.26
N THR A 271 -8.15 6.97 -11.02
CA THR A 271 -9.45 6.54 -11.57
C THR A 271 -9.33 6.03 -13.01
N PRO A 272 -10.32 5.27 -13.53
CA PRO A 272 -10.24 4.65 -14.86
C PRO A 272 -9.94 5.62 -16.02
N ASP A 273 -10.46 6.84 -15.95
CA ASP A 273 -10.27 7.86 -17.01
C ASP A 273 -9.02 8.73 -16.81
N SER A 274 -8.19 8.42 -15.82
CA SER A 274 -7.03 9.24 -15.49
C SER A 274 -5.87 9.02 -16.47
N ALA A 275 -5.26 10.12 -16.94
CA ALA A 275 -4.08 10.06 -17.81
C ALA A 275 -2.94 9.16 -17.26
N PRO A 276 -2.62 9.16 -15.94
CA PRO A 276 -1.58 8.30 -15.40
C PRO A 276 -1.83 6.79 -15.55
N LEU A 277 -3.07 6.33 -15.67
CA LEU A 277 -3.40 4.90 -15.82
C LEU A 277 -3.66 4.46 -17.26
N GLU A 278 -3.68 5.39 -18.23
CA GLU A 278 -3.84 5.06 -19.65
C GLU A 278 -2.86 3.99 -20.17
N PRO A 279 -1.56 3.95 -19.76
CA PRO A 279 -0.66 2.91 -20.22
C PRO A 279 -1.16 1.50 -19.93
N LEU A 280 -1.82 1.29 -18.80
CA LEU A 280 -2.38 0.00 -18.41
C LEU A 280 -3.77 -0.21 -19.02
N LEU A 281 -4.68 0.75 -18.82
CA LEU A 281 -6.10 0.59 -19.15
C LEU A 281 -6.42 0.72 -20.65
N LYS A 282 -5.56 1.42 -21.40
CA LYS A 282 -5.72 1.63 -22.86
C LYS A 282 -4.51 1.14 -23.65
N GLY A 283 -3.32 1.11 -23.03
CA GLY A 283 -2.07 0.72 -23.66
C GLY A 283 -1.73 -0.77 -23.58
N THR A 284 -2.63 -1.59 -23.02
CA THR A 284 -2.53 -3.06 -22.98
C THR A 284 -3.87 -3.71 -23.34
N ASP A 285 -3.87 -5.03 -23.45
CA ASP A 285 -5.07 -5.87 -23.58
C ASP A 285 -5.63 -6.36 -22.23
N LEU A 286 -5.09 -5.86 -21.10
CA LEU A 286 -5.65 -6.12 -19.77
C LEU A 286 -7.09 -5.60 -19.69
N LYS A 287 -7.93 -6.36 -18.97
CA LYS A 287 -9.32 -5.99 -18.70
C LYS A 287 -9.56 -5.89 -17.21
N ASP A 288 -10.15 -4.78 -16.76
CA ASP A 288 -10.59 -4.64 -15.37
C ASP A 288 -11.75 -5.61 -15.10
N ALA A 289 -11.69 -6.36 -14.00
CA ALA A 289 -12.78 -7.24 -13.56
C ALA A 289 -14.13 -6.52 -13.49
N PHE A 290 -14.15 -5.22 -13.20
CA PHE A 290 -15.37 -4.40 -13.14
C PHE A 290 -16.14 -4.35 -14.46
N VAL A 291 -15.51 -4.63 -15.61
CA VAL A 291 -16.22 -4.70 -16.91
C VAL A 291 -16.71 -6.10 -17.26
N HIS A 292 -16.48 -7.10 -16.39
CA HIS A 292 -16.95 -8.46 -16.61
C HIS A 292 -18.47 -8.54 -16.37
N PRO A 293 -19.27 -9.20 -17.23
CA PRO A 293 -20.72 -9.28 -17.06
C PRO A 293 -21.18 -9.97 -15.76
N ALA A 294 -20.33 -10.83 -15.19
CA ALA A 294 -20.58 -11.52 -13.92
C ALA A 294 -20.04 -10.77 -12.68
N PHE A 295 -19.58 -9.52 -12.85
CA PHE A 295 -19.07 -8.71 -11.75
C PHE A 295 -20.20 -7.90 -11.11
N ASP A 296 -20.35 -8.02 -9.79
CA ASP A 296 -21.33 -7.27 -9.01
C ASP A 296 -20.63 -6.20 -8.14
N ASP A 297 -20.78 -4.93 -8.54
CA ASP A 297 -20.26 -3.79 -7.78
C ASP A 297 -21.19 -3.35 -6.64
N GLY A 298 -22.32 -4.03 -6.44
CA GLY A 298 -23.33 -3.71 -5.43
C GLY A 298 -24.02 -2.36 -5.63
N GLY A 299 -23.98 -1.81 -6.86
CA GLY A 299 -24.54 -0.50 -7.21
C GLY A 299 -23.63 0.68 -6.87
N TYR A 300 -22.38 0.42 -6.48
CA TYR A 300 -21.39 1.44 -6.16
C TYR A 300 -20.12 1.23 -7.00
N PRO A 301 -19.82 2.13 -7.95
CA PRO A 301 -18.73 1.90 -8.89
C PRO A 301 -17.32 2.17 -8.29
N GLY A 302 -17.23 2.78 -7.11
CA GLY A 302 -15.96 3.05 -6.44
C GLY A 302 -15.56 1.99 -5.41
N THR A 303 -14.33 2.09 -4.93
CA THR A 303 -13.73 1.15 -3.96
C THR A 303 -13.20 1.85 -2.71
N PHE A 304 -13.04 3.17 -2.74
CA PHE A 304 -12.48 3.95 -1.63
C PHE A 304 -13.48 4.95 -1.02
N ASP A 305 -13.38 5.18 0.29
CA ASP A 305 -14.18 6.16 1.06
C ASP A 305 -15.68 6.00 0.77
N THR A 306 -16.30 6.94 0.04
CA THR A 306 -17.74 6.88 -0.27
C THR A 306 -18.10 5.92 -1.42
N CYS A 307 -17.14 5.22 -2.02
CA CYS A 307 -17.33 4.32 -3.18
C CYS A 307 -18.07 4.96 -4.37
N LYS A 308 -17.92 6.27 -4.57
CA LYS A 308 -18.36 6.95 -5.81
C LYS A 308 -17.44 6.58 -6.97
N ALA A 309 -17.87 6.78 -8.21
CA ALA A 309 -17.05 6.49 -9.40
C ALA A 309 -15.67 7.19 -9.37
N ALA A 310 -15.62 8.42 -8.82
CA ALA A 310 -14.38 9.18 -8.62
C ALA A 310 -13.41 8.55 -7.59
N ASN A 311 -13.84 7.52 -6.86
CA ASN A 311 -13.07 6.77 -5.87
C ASN A 311 -12.87 5.30 -6.29
N LYS A 312 -12.98 4.98 -7.59
CA LYS A 312 -12.59 3.66 -8.13
C LYS A 312 -11.08 3.63 -8.30
N ILE A 313 -10.36 3.20 -7.27
CA ILE A 313 -8.89 3.22 -7.26
C ILE A 313 -8.24 1.85 -7.03
N ASP A 314 -9.01 0.84 -6.66
CA ASP A 314 -8.55 -0.54 -6.50
C ASP A 314 -8.92 -1.37 -7.73
N TYR A 315 -7.99 -2.18 -8.22
CA TYR A 315 -8.11 -2.86 -9.52
C TYR A 315 -7.76 -4.34 -9.47
N LEU A 316 -8.45 -5.09 -10.32
CA LEU A 316 -8.08 -6.43 -10.76
C LEU A 316 -7.99 -6.40 -12.29
N LEU A 317 -6.83 -6.04 -12.83
CA LEU A 317 -6.59 -6.04 -14.27
C LEU A 317 -6.10 -7.42 -14.71
N LEU A 318 -6.88 -8.10 -15.55
CA LEU A 318 -6.65 -9.49 -15.93
C LEU A 318 -6.23 -9.58 -17.40
N SER A 319 -5.25 -10.43 -17.71
CA SER A 319 -4.93 -10.79 -19.09
C SER A 319 -6.17 -11.40 -19.78
N PRO A 320 -6.31 -11.32 -21.12
CA PRO A 320 -7.50 -11.80 -21.80
C PRO A 320 -7.86 -13.27 -21.49
N ALA A 321 -6.85 -14.15 -21.40
CA ALA A 321 -7.06 -15.55 -21.09
C ALA A 321 -7.51 -15.77 -19.64
N LEU A 322 -7.01 -14.98 -18.69
CA LEU A 322 -7.44 -15.03 -17.29
C LEU A 322 -8.85 -14.46 -17.12
N PHE A 323 -9.13 -13.33 -17.75
CA PHE A 323 -10.46 -12.69 -17.74
C PHE A 323 -11.54 -13.63 -18.27
N ALA A 324 -11.23 -14.45 -19.27
CA ALA A 324 -12.15 -15.44 -19.83
C ALA A 324 -12.51 -16.59 -18.86
N THR A 325 -11.73 -16.78 -17.78
CA THR A 325 -12.01 -17.79 -16.74
C THR A 325 -12.86 -17.24 -15.59
N VAL A 326 -13.20 -15.95 -15.61
CA VAL A 326 -13.99 -15.33 -14.54
C VAL A 326 -15.41 -15.89 -14.57
N THR A 327 -15.82 -16.47 -13.45
CA THR A 327 -17.17 -17.04 -13.25
C THR A 327 -18.05 -16.14 -12.38
N ALA A 328 -17.44 -15.39 -11.47
CA ALA A 328 -18.08 -14.38 -10.64
C ALA A 328 -17.05 -13.33 -10.20
N GLY A 329 -17.52 -12.18 -9.73
CA GLY A 329 -16.67 -11.20 -9.07
C GLY A 329 -17.49 -10.14 -8.36
N GLY A 330 -16.83 -9.34 -7.53
CA GLY A 330 -17.50 -8.23 -6.89
C GLY A 330 -16.65 -7.44 -5.93
N VAL A 331 -17.34 -6.62 -5.13
CA VAL A 331 -16.73 -5.70 -4.17
C VAL A 331 -17.26 -5.97 -2.76
N TRP A 332 -16.35 -6.26 -1.83
CA TRP A 332 -16.69 -6.54 -0.44
C TRP A 332 -16.52 -5.29 0.45
N ARG A 333 -17.64 -4.68 0.84
CA ARG A 333 -17.67 -3.42 1.62
C ARG A 333 -18.05 -3.57 3.08
N LYS A 334 -18.32 -4.78 3.56
CA LYS A 334 -18.84 -4.99 4.93
C LYS A 334 -17.90 -4.48 6.03
N GLY A 335 -16.60 -4.43 5.76
CA GLY A 335 -15.59 -3.85 6.65
C GLY A 335 -15.36 -2.35 6.50
N MET A 336 -16.01 -1.66 5.56
CA MET A 336 -15.86 -0.22 5.32
C MET A 336 -16.93 0.61 6.02
N TRP A 337 -16.59 1.84 6.40
CA TRP A 337 -17.57 2.80 6.92
C TRP A 337 -18.62 3.18 5.85
N PRO A 338 -19.92 2.94 6.06
CA PRO A 338 -20.95 3.10 5.04
C PRO A 338 -21.47 4.54 4.90
N GLY A 339 -20.90 5.48 5.65
CA GLY A 339 -21.47 6.81 5.88
C GLY A 339 -22.53 6.80 6.98
N SER A 340 -22.91 8.00 7.45
CA SER A 340 -23.72 8.16 8.65
C SER A 340 -25.24 8.07 8.43
N LYS A 341 -25.79 8.53 7.30
CA LYS A 341 -27.22 8.43 6.93
C LYS A 341 -27.51 8.94 5.50
N PRO A 342 -28.26 8.20 4.66
CA PRO A 342 -28.52 6.76 4.79
C PRO A 342 -27.20 5.98 4.68
N LYS A 343 -27.12 4.81 5.33
CA LYS A 343 -26.00 3.88 5.13
C LYS A 343 -26.03 3.41 3.68
N ARG A 344 -24.88 3.45 3.01
CA ARG A 344 -24.77 3.07 1.59
C ARG A 344 -24.80 1.56 1.38
N TRP A 345 -24.17 0.81 2.28
CA TRP A 345 -24.10 -0.65 2.22
C TRP A 345 -24.26 -1.27 3.61
N GLU A 346 -24.52 -2.56 3.63
CA GLU A 346 -24.50 -3.36 4.85
C GLU A 346 -23.08 -3.54 5.37
N VAL A 347 -22.92 -3.54 6.69
CA VAL A 347 -21.64 -3.64 7.39
C VAL A 347 -21.72 -4.65 8.52
N TYR A 348 -20.57 -5.05 9.06
CA TYR A 348 -20.53 -5.87 10.26
C TYR A 348 -21.22 -5.18 11.44
N PRO A 349 -21.92 -5.92 12.33
CA PRO A 349 -22.54 -5.35 13.53
C PRO A 349 -21.55 -4.59 14.43
N GLN A 350 -20.28 -4.99 14.41
CA GLN A 350 -19.18 -4.40 15.19
C GLN A 350 -18.65 -3.10 14.58
N LEU A 351 -19.13 -2.70 13.41
CA LEU A 351 -18.77 -1.46 12.74
C LEU A 351 -19.87 -0.42 13.01
N ASP A 352 -19.88 0.12 14.23
CA ASP A 352 -20.88 1.10 14.70
C ASP A 352 -20.41 2.56 14.59
N LYS A 353 -19.09 2.80 14.57
CA LYS A 353 -18.42 4.07 14.31
C LYS A 353 -17.32 3.93 13.24
N LYS A 354 -16.87 5.05 12.69
CA LYS A 354 -15.93 5.08 11.56
C LYS A 354 -14.58 4.43 11.90
N GLU A 355 -14.14 4.60 13.14
CA GLU A 355 -12.85 4.12 13.64
C GLU A 355 -12.80 2.59 13.76
N ASN A 356 -13.95 1.91 13.71
CA ASN A 356 -13.99 0.44 13.69
C ASN A 356 -13.96 -0.13 12.26
N ALA A 357 -13.90 0.70 11.22
CA ALA A 357 -13.73 0.18 9.87
C ALA A 357 -12.42 -0.61 9.78
N GLY A 358 -12.47 -1.80 9.16
CA GLY A 358 -11.28 -2.61 8.92
C GLY A 358 -10.42 -2.06 7.79
N SER A 359 -11.03 -1.28 6.90
CA SER A 359 -10.34 -0.43 5.93
C SER A 359 -11.29 0.65 5.38
N ASP A 360 -10.76 1.77 4.91
CA ASP A 360 -11.40 2.78 4.08
C ASP A 360 -11.39 2.43 2.57
N HIS A 361 -10.82 1.27 2.22
CA HIS A 361 -10.96 0.59 0.95
C HIS A 361 -11.84 -0.67 1.05
N ALA A 362 -12.53 -0.96 -0.04
CA ALA A 362 -13.20 -2.23 -0.25
C ALA A 362 -12.20 -3.28 -0.70
N ALA A 363 -12.43 -4.54 -0.35
CA ALA A 363 -11.77 -5.63 -1.07
C ALA A 363 -12.47 -5.86 -2.41
N VAL A 364 -11.69 -6.15 -3.45
CA VAL A 364 -12.17 -6.54 -4.78
C VAL A 364 -11.80 -7.99 -5.05
N TRP A 365 -12.68 -8.76 -5.66
CA TRP A 365 -12.44 -10.20 -5.87
C TRP A 365 -13.05 -10.72 -7.18
N VAL A 366 -12.49 -11.83 -7.67
CA VAL A 366 -13.01 -12.64 -8.77
C VAL A 366 -12.85 -14.13 -8.47
N ASP A 367 -13.82 -14.94 -8.91
CA ASP A 367 -13.72 -16.39 -8.97
C ASP A 367 -13.30 -16.83 -10.37
N LEU A 368 -12.25 -17.65 -10.42
CA LEU A 368 -11.55 -18.10 -11.62
C LEU A 368 -11.66 -19.63 -11.74
N ASP A 369 -12.01 -20.09 -12.93
CA ASP A 369 -12.01 -21.50 -13.33
C ASP A 369 -10.65 -21.89 -13.94
N LEU A 370 -9.69 -22.28 -13.08
CA LEU A 370 -8.27 -22.50 -13.40
C LEU A 370 -7.71 -23.85 -12.97
#